data_AF-A0A1V4KR66-F1
#
_entry.id   AF-A0A1V4KR66-F1
#
_cell.length_a   1.000
_cell.length_b   1.000
_cell.length_c   1.000
_cell.angle_alpha   90.00
_cell.angle_beta   90.00
_cell.angle_gamma   90.00
#
_symmetry.space_group_name_H-M   'P 1'
#
loop_
_entity.id
_entity.type
_entity.pdbx_description
1 polymer ?
#
loop_
_entity_poly.entity_id
_entity_poly.type
_entity_poly.pdbx_seq_one_letter_code
_entity_poly.pdbx_strand_id
1 'polypeptide(L)'
;MWPHCEQEEDRCLHRNPCLHGGTCKDNACLCPPGYSGPLCQHNSALAELEQDWQEGSGGGDAPGQFSAAFQDGSYLALPGHLFPRGPPEAPDTIELELRTDSAEGLLLWHGAEPSEGGKAKDFIGLGLKDGHLVFSYQLGSGEATIVSEDPINDGEWHRVTVTREGRRGRLQVDGEEPVTGESPGANVMANTQGSVYVGGAPDLRALTAGKFSSGVTGCVRGLVLAPSGALPHPIDLRHGAVGGSPAPPCPS
;
A
#
# COMPACT_ATOMS: atom_id res chain seq x y z
N MET A 1 4.57 2.41 -48.87
CA MET A 1 5.40 3.16 -47.91
C MET A 1 4.90 4.58 -47.83
N TRP A 2 4.08 4.88 -46.82
CA TRP A 2 3.76 6.25 -46.41
C TRP A 2 4.45 6.43 -45.06
N PRO A 3 5.35 7.41 -44.89
CA PRO A 3 5.89 7.68 -43.57
C PRO A 3 4.80 8.43 -42.79
N HIS A 4 4.32 7.84 -41.70
CA HIS A 4 3.63 8.62 -40.67
C HIS A 4 4.67 9.56 -40.07
N CYS A 5 4.56 10.84 -40.39
CA CYS A 5 5.23 11.89 -39.66
C CYS A 5 4.44 12.05 -38.36
N GLU A 6 4.91 11.45 -37.27
CA GLU A 6 4.48 11.82 -35.92
C GLU A 6 4.97 13.26 -35.70
N GLN A 7 4.12 14.22 -36.04
CA GLN A 7 4.32 15.59 -35.55
C GLN A 7 4.07 15.56 -34.05
N GLU A 8 5.13 15.73 -33.26
CA GLU A 8 5.00 16.02 -31.83
C GLU A 8 4.22 17.32 -31.68
N GLU A 9 2.93 17.19 -31.42
CA GLU A 9 2.05 18.31 -31.12
C GLU A 9 2.54 18.91 -29.79
N ASP A 10 3.02 20.16 -29.83
CA ASP A 10 3.52 20.87 -28.65
C ASP A 10 2.37 21.02 -27.65
N ARG A 11 2.50 20.29 -26.54
CA ARG A 11 1.53 20.12 -25.45
C ARG A 11 1.26 21.44 -24.74
N CYS A 12 2.11 22.46 -24.92
CA CYS A 12 1.91 23.79 -24.38
C CYS A 12 1.01 24.70 -25.25
N LEU A 13 0.74 24.37 -26.52
CA LEU A 13 0.09 25.29 -27.47
C LEU A 13 -1.44 25.38 -27.34
N HIS A 14 -2.11 24.33 -26.85
CA HIS A 14 -3.58 24.30 -26.81
C HIS A 14 -4.16 24.63 -25.42
N ARG A 15 -3.48 24.24 -24.34
CA ARG A 15 -3.83 24.57 -22.95
C ARG A 15 -2.66 24.20 -22.06
N ASN A 16 -2.35 25.04 -21.07
CA ASN A 16 -1.31 24.71 -20.09
C ASN A 16 -1.69 23.43 -19.32
N PRO A 17 -0.94 22.32 -19.45
CA PRO A 17 -1.21 21.05 -18.77
C PRO A 17 -0.68 21.01 -17.33
N CYS A 18 0.12 22.00 -16.92
CA CYS A 18 0.74 22.05 -15.60
C CYS A 18 -0.28 22.39 -14.52
N LEU A 19 -0.25 21.63 -13.43
CA LEU A 19 -1.14 21.81 -12.28
C LEU A 19 -0.58 22.86 -11.31
N HIS A 20 -1.43 23.28 -10.37
CA HIS A 20 -1.08 24.17 -9.26
C HIS A 20 -0.39 25.49 -9.65
N GLY A 21 -0.68 26.01 -10.84
CA GLY A 21 -0.11 27.26 -11.33
C GLY A 21 1.28 27.11 -11.98
N GLY A 22 1.71 25.89 -12.31
CA GLY A 22 2.91 25.66 -13.10
C GLY A 22 2.86 26.27 -14.50
N THR A 23 4.02 26.61 -15.05
CA THR A 23 4.14 27.22 -16.39
C THR A 23 4.65 26.20 -17.39
N CYS A 24 3.89 25.95 -18.46
CA CYS A 24 4.33 25.08 -19.55
C CYS A 24 5.30 25.84 -20.46
N LYS A 25 6.50 25.29 -20.65
CA LYS A 25 7.52 25.81 -21.57
C LYS A 25 8.28 24.63 -22.18
N ASP A 26 8.47 24.65 -23.49
CA ASP A 26 9.24 23.63 -24.22
C ASP A 26 8.77 22.19 -23.90
N ASN A 27 7.45 21.94 -23.91
CA ASN A 27 6.82 20.67 -23.53
C ASN A 27 7.05 20.20 -22.08
N ALA A 28 7.60 21.03 -21.20
CA ALA A 28 7.85 20.71 -19.79
C ALA A 28 7.16 21.71 -18.84
N CYS A 29 6.84 21.24 -17.64
CA CYS A 29 6.25 22.07 -16.61
C CYS A 29 7.31 22.65 -15.67
N LEU A 30 7.36 23.98 -15.59
CA LEU A 30 8.11 24.72 -14.58
C LEU A 30 7.21 24.88 -13.35
N CYS A 31 7.53 24.15 -12.29
CA CYS A 31 6.69 24.09 -11.10
C CYS A 31 6.96 25.26 -10.15
N PRO A 32 5.90 25.83 -9.54
CA PRO A 32 6.05 26.85 -8.51
C PRO A 32 6.65 26.22 -7.24
N PRO A 33 7.25 27.03 -6.35
CA PRO A 33 7.76 26.54 -5.07
C PRO A 33 6.69 25.77 -4.30
N GLY A 34 7.05 24.60 -3.76
CA GLY A 34 6.08 23.72 -3.11
C GLY A 34 5.45 22.69 -4.05
N TYR A 35 5.85 22.59 -5.32
CA TYR A 35 5.37 21.55 -6.23
C TYR A 35 6.48 20.92 -7.08
N SER A 36 6.33 19.63 -7.40
CA SER A 36 7.28 18.85 -8.20
C SER A 36 6.59 17.81 -9.10
N GLY A 37 7.40 17.17 -9.96
CA GLY A 37 6.95 16.18 -10.95
C GLY A 37 6.62 16.75 -12.33
N PRO A 38 6.37 15.88 -13.32
CA PRO A 38 6.27 16.24 -14.74
C PRO A 38 5.11 17.20 -15.06
N LEU A 39 4.07 17.26 -14.22
CA LEU A 39 2.93 18.16 -14.36
C LEU A 39 2.72 19.02 -13.10
N CYS A 40 3.70 19.13 -12.20
CA CYS A 40 3.57 19.83 -10.92
C CYS A 40 2.45 19.26 -10.02
N GLN A 41 2.21 17.95 -10.14
CA GLN A 41 1.16 17.26 -9.42
C GLN A 41 1.55 16.90 -7.98
N HIS A 42 2.85 16.82 -7.66
CA HIS A 42 3.33 16.49 -6.33
C HIS A 42 3.52 17.77 -5.51
N ASN A 43 3.11 17.78 -4.25
CA ASN A 43 3.39 18.87 -3.33
C ASN A 43 4.79 18.68 -2.74
N SER A 44 5.75 19.51 -3.13
CA SER A 44 7.14 19.43 -2.66
C SER A 44 7.34 19.93 -1.22
N ALA A 45 6.32 20.47 -0.56
CA ALA A 45 6.34 20.61 0.91
C ALA A 45 6.35 19.24 1.63
N LEU A 46 5.98 18.16 0.93
CA LEU A 46 6.19 16.79 1.42
C LEU A 46 7.66 16.33 1.27
N ALA A 47 8.46 17.00 0.43
CA ALA A 47 9.89 16.74 0.33
C ALA A 47 10.68 17.46 1.46
N GLU A 48 10.13 18.54 2.04
CA GLU A 48 10.73 19.16 3.25
C GLU A 48 10.44 18.33 4.52
N LEU A 49 9.41 17.47 4.51
CA LEU A 49 9.25 16.42 5.53
C LEU A 49 10.31 15.31 5.42
N GLU A 50 11.10 15.25 4.35
CA GLU A 50 12.22 14.30 4.23
C GLU A 50 13.44 14.72 5.08
N GLN A 51 13.56 15.98 5.51
CA GLN A 51 14.70 16.45 6.34
C GLN A 51 14.52 16.24 7.84
N ASP A 52 13.33 15.85 8.31
CA ASP A 52 13.10 15.45 9.71
C ASP A 52 13.33 13.95 9.95
N TRP A 53 13.66 13.18 8.90
CA TRP A 53 14.18 11.81 9.03
C TRP A 53 15.66 11.80 9.40
N GLN A 54 16.00 12.58 10.42
CA GLN A 54 17.25 12.40 11.14
C GLN A 54 17.11 11.08 11.91
N GLU A 55 17.71 10.00 11.39
CA GLU A 55 18.08 8.81 12.17
C GLU A 55 18.87 9.28 13.40
N GLY A 56 18.17 9.49 14.51
CA GLY A 56 18.70 10.37 15.55
C GLY A 56 17.99 10.33 16.89
N SER A 57 17.27 9.27 17.24
CA SER A 57 17.11 8.83 18.63
C SER A 57 16.34 7.52 18.67
N GLY A 58 16.76 6.55 19.47
CA GLY A 58 16.03 5.31 19.69
C GLY A 58 14.70 5.51 20.42
N GLY A 59 13.68 5.97 19.71
CA GLY A 59 12.29 6.09 20.14
C GLY A 59 11.38 6.04 18.92
N GLY A 60 10.45 5.08 18.89
CA GLY A 60 9.63 4.72 17.73
C GLY A 60 8.51 5.70 17.38
N ASP A 61 8.74 7.00 17.39
CA ASP A 61 7.66 7.96 17.17
C ASP A 61 7.60 8.38 15.70
N ALA A 62 7.09 7.48 14.85
CA ALA A 62 6.54 7.93 13.57
C ALA A 62 5.52 9.04 13.88
N PRO A 63 5.57 10.20 13.20
CA PRO A 63 4.63 11.29 13.45
C PRO A 63 3.22 10.74 13.46
N GLY A 64 2.38 11.15 14.44
CA GLY A 64 1.10 10.49 14.69
C GLY A 64 0.14 10.41 13.49
N GLN A 65 0.38 11.16 12.42
CA GLN A 65 -0.32 11.04 11.13
C GLN A 65 0.02 9.75 10.34
N PHE A 66 1.19 9.17 10.55
CA PHE A 66 1.65 7.94 9.89
C PHE A 66 1.47 6.71 10.77
N SER A 67 0.71 6.82 11.87
CA SER A 67 0.38 5.70 12.75
C SER A 67 -1.12 5.67 13.07
N ALA A 68 -1.62 4.46 13.32
CA ALA A 68 -3.00 4.23 13.71
C ALA A 68 -3.07 3.03 14.68
N ALA A 69 -3.83 3.20 15.76
CA ALA A 69 -4.18 2.13 16.67
C ALA A 69 -5.54 1.54 16.30
N PHE A 70 -5.62 0.22 16.23
CA PHE A 70 -6.81 -0.53 15.87
C PHE A 70 -7.29 -1.36 17.07
N GLN A 71 -8.57 -1.24 17.41
CA GLN A 71 -9.25 -1.95 18.50
C GLN A 71 -10.71 -2.17 18.14
N ASP A 72 -11.35 -3.22 18.70
CA ASP A 72 -12.79 -3.48 18.56
C ASP A 72 -13.32 -3.50 17.12
N GLY A 73 -12.51 -4.00 16.17
CA GLY A 73 -12.88 -4.09 14.75
C GLY A 73 -12.79 -2.77 13.99
N SER A 74 -12.15 -1.74 14.56
CA SER A 74 -11.85 -0.50 13.87
C SER A 74 -11.01 -0.75 12.61
N TYR A 75 -11.17 0.11 11.61
CA TYR A 75 -10.44 0.03 10.35
C TYR A 75 -10.29 1.40 9.69
N LEU A 76 -9.33 1.50 8.78
CA LEU A 76 -9.19 2.61 7.84
C LEU A 76 -9.42 2.11 6.42
N ALA A 77 -10.13 2.89 5.61
CA ALA A 77 -10.26 2.69 4.17
C ALA A 77 -9.51 3.81 3.44
N LEU A 78 -8.43 3.46 2.78
CA LEU A 78 -7.60 4.37 1.99
C LEU A 78 -8.01 4.33 0.51
N PRO A 79 -7.80 5.40 -0.27
CA PRO A 79 -8.08 5.40 -1.69
C PRO A 79 -7.33 4.28 -2.43
N GLY A 80 -8.05 3.52 -3.26
CA GLY A 80 -7.47 2.42 -4.04
C GLY A 80 -6.35 2.82 -5.01
N HIS A 81 -6.26 4.10 -5.38
CA HIS A 81 -5.17 4.59 -6.24
C HIS A 81 -3.83 4.73 -5.53
N LEU A 82 -3.78 4.59 -4.20
CA LEU A 82 -2.53 4.49 -3.47
C LEU A 82 -1.87 3.11 -3.62
N PHE A 83 -2.63 2.08 -3.98
CA PHE A 83 -2.04 0.76 -4.22
C PHE A 83 -1.24 0.78 -5.54
N PRO A 84 -0.02 0.23 -5.58
CA PRO A 84 0.83 0.26 -6.77
C PRO A 84 0.16 -0.41 -7.96
N ARG A 85 0.24 0.27 -9.11
CA ARG A 85 -0.25 -0.23 -10.41
C ARG A 85 0.83 -0.02 -11.46
N GLY A 86 1.95 -0.72 -11.25
CA GLY A 86 3.07 -0.74 -12.18
C GLY A 86 2.85 -1.70 -13.37
N PRO A 87 3.79 -1.69 -14.33
CA PRO A 87 3.85 -2.74 -15.34
C PRO A 87 4.03 -4.13 -14.68
N PRO A 88 3.58 -5.22 -15.31
CA PRO A 88 3.55 -6.56 -14.68
C PRO A 88 4.88 -7.07 -14.13
N GLU A 89 5.99 -6.62 -14.69
CA GLU A 89 7.35 -7.06 -14.31
C GLU A 89 8.04 -6.11 -13.32
N ALA A 90 7.40 -4.99 -12.96
CA ALA A 90 7.88 -4.15 -11.88
C ALA A 90 7.45 -4.76 -10.53
N PRO A 91 8.35 -4.84 -9.54
CA PRO A 91 7.95 -5.22 -8.19
C PRO A 91 7.05 -4.17 -7.55
N ASP A 92 6.00 -4.61 -6.89
CA ASP A 92 5.22 -3.81 -5.95
C ASP A 92 5.71 -4.11 -4.52
N THR A 93 5.84 -3.07 -3.69
CA THR A 93 6.29 -3.18 -2.31
C THR A 93 5.22 -2.67 -1.34
N ILE A 94 4.97 -3.44 -0.29
CA ILE A 94 4.24 -3.04 0.91
C ILE A 94 5.23 -3.09 2.07
N GLU A 95 5.41 -1.98 2.77
CA GLU A 95 6.19 -1.94 4.01
C GLU A 95 5.34 -1.32 5.12
N LEU A 96 5.43 -1.86 6.34
CA LEU A 96 4.83 -1.28 7.53
C LEU A 96 5.55 -1.80 8.77
N GLU A 97 5.32 -1.16 9.91
CA GLU A 97 5.63 -1.73 11.21
C GLU A 97 4.35 -2.05 11.98
N LEU A 98 4.34 -3.20 12.65
CA LEU A 98 3.20 -3.74 13.40
C LEU A 98 3.61 -4.04 14.83
N ARG A 99 2.78 -3.64 15.79
CA ARG A 99 2.83 -4.09 17.19
C ARG A 99 1.48 -4.67 17.59
N THR A 100 1.42 -5.93 18.01
CA THR A 100 0.14 -6.61 18.30
C THR A 100 0.33 -7.85 19.16
N ASP A 101 -0.71 -8.20 19.92
CA ASP A 101 -0.84 -9.50 20.61
C ASP A 101 -1.83 -10.44 19.89
N SER A 102 -2.40 -9.98 18.76
CA SER A 102 -3.46 -10.71 18.05
C SER A 102 -2.91 -11.94 17.34
N ALA A 103 -3.43 -13.12 17.65
CA ALA A 103 -3.09 -14.33 16.90
C ALA A 103 -3.76 -14.38 15.51
N GLU A 104 -4.92 -13.73 15.37
CA GLU A 104 -5.75 -13.71 14.17
C GLU A 104 -6.20 -12.29 13.86
N GLY A 105 -6.12 -11.87 12.59
CA GLY A 105 -6.70 -10.59 12.18
C GLY A 105 -6.25 -10.11 10.81
N LEU A 106 -7.15 -9.41 10.10
CA LEU A 106 -6.80 -8.74 8.85
C LEU A 106 -5.95 -7.49 9.14
N LEU A 107 -4.79 -7.37 8.49
CA LEU A 107 -3.92 -6.21 8.58
C LEU A 107 -4.09 -5.27 7.38
N LEU A 108 -4.07 -5.81 6.16
CA LEU A 108 -4.27 -5.04 4.93
C LEU A 108 -5.05 -5.86 3.92
N TRP A 109 -6.02 -5.23 3.24
CA TRP A 109 -6.74 -5.85 2.13
C TRP A 109 -6.96 -4.87 0.99
N HIS A 110 -6.62 -5.30 -0.22
CA HIS A 110 -7.02 -4.64 -1.44
C HIS A 110 -7.53 -5.69 -2.43
N GLY A 111 -8.81 -5.64 -2.77
CA GLY A 111 -9.45 -6.67 -3.58
C GLY A 111 -10.77 -6.18 -4.14
N ALA A 112 -11.30 -6.89 -5.11
CA ALA A 112 -12.60 -6.54 -5.70
C ALA A 112 -13.69 -6.38 -4.61
N GLU A 113 -14.53 -5.35 -4.77
CA GLU A 113 -15.72 -5.18 -3.92
C GLU A 113 -16.57 -6.45 -3.95
N PRO A 114 -17.27 -6.80 -2.85
CA PRO A 114 -18.13 -7.96 -2.80
C PRO A 114 -19.17 -7.93 -3.91
N SER A 115 -19.04 -8.79 -4.92
CA SER A 115 -20.09 -9.02 -5.91
C SER A 115 -20.96 -10.18 -5.46
N GLU A 116 -22.29 -10.04 -5.55
CA GLU A 116 -23.23 -11.12 -5.24
C GLU A 116 -22.83 -12.44 -5.93
N GLY A 117 -22.50 -13.46 -5.13
CA GLY A 117 -22.35 -14.85 -5.58
C GLY A 117 -20.95 -15.33 -6.01
N GLY A 118 -19.87 -14.58 -5.78
CA GLY A 118 -18.52 -14.96 -6.23
C GLY A 118 -17.46 -15.06 -5.12
N LYS A 119 -16.53 -16.02 -5.24
CA LYS A 119 -15.23 -15.99 -4.54
C LYS A 119 -14.58 -14.61 -4.74
N ALA A 120 -13.80 -14.11 -3.78
CA ALA A 120 -12.95 -12.93 -4.00
C ALA A 120 -12.11 -13.16 -5.27
N LYS A 121 -12.41 -12.39 -6.34
CA LYS A 121 -11.88 -12.63 -7.69
C LYS A 121 -10.38 -12.49 -7.71
N ASP A 122 -9.92 -11.27 -7.48
CA ASP A 122 -8.52 -10.88 -7.38
C ASP A 122 -8.37 -10.07 -6.11
N PHE A 123 -7.31 -10.34 -5.36
CA PHE A 123 -7.01 -9.63 -4.13
C PHE A 123 -5.52 -9.70 -3.80
N ILE A 124 -5.11 -8.77 -2.95
CA ILE A 124 -3.83 -8.76 -2.26
C ILE A 124 -4.17 -8.52 -0.78
N GLY A 125 -3.73 -9.43 0.08
CA GLY A 125 -4.09 -9.45 1.50
C GLY A 125 -2.90 -9.78 2.38
N LEU A 126 -2.84 -9.12 3.53
CA LEU A 126 -1.88 -9.34 4.60
C LEU A 126 -2.63 -9.42 5.92
N GLY A 127 -2.28 -10.35 6.79
CA GLY A 127 -2.91 -10.50 8.10
C GLY A 127 -2.19 -11.53 8.96
N LEU A 128 -2.77 -11.85 10.10
CA LEU A 128 -2.24 -12.82 11.06
C LEU A 128 -3.09 -14.08 11.07
N LYS A 129 -2.42 -15.24 11.13
CA LYS A 129 -3.02 -16.53 11.46
C LYS A 129 -2.11 -17.31 12.38
N ASP A 130 -2.67 -17.83 13.48
CA ASP A 130 -1.90 -18.51 14.54
C ASP A 130 -0.65 -17.71 14.97
N GLY A 131 -0.75 -16.37 15.01
CA GLY A 131 0.34 -15.46 15.36
C GLY A 131 1.35 -15.16 14.24
N HIS A 132 1.31 -15.91 13.14
CA HIS A 132 2.21 -15.75 12.01
C HIS A 132 1.65 -14.75 11.01
N LEU A 133 2.54 -14.02 10.37
CA LEU A 133 2.18 -13.11 9.29
C LEU A 133 1.88 -13.94 8.04
N VAL A 134 0.74 -13.67 7.41
CA VAL A 134 0.26 -14.36 6.21
C VAL A 134 0.05 -13.35 5.09
N PHE A 135 0.89 -13.43 4.07
CA PHE A 135 0.72 -12.72 2.81
C PHE A 135 0.03 -13.64 1.80
N SER A 136 -1.11 -13.22 1.27
CA SER A 136 -1.91 -13.99 0.33
C SER A 136 -2.40 -13.12 -0.82
N TYR A 137 -2.34 -13.65 -2.04
CA TYR A 137 -2.80 -12.94 -3.23
C TYR A 137 -3.38 -13.88 -4.28
N GLN A 138 -4.33 -13.36 -5.04
CA GLN A 138 -5.01 -14.04 -6.14
C GLN A 138 -5.00 -13.15 -7.38
N LEU A 139 -4.51 -13.71 -8.48
CA LEU A 139 -4.35 -13.01 -9.77
C LEU A 139 -5.31 -13.54 -10.85
N GLY A 140 -6.29 -14.36 -10.46
CA GLY A 140 -7.28 -14.98 -11.34
C GLY A 140 -6.93 -16.40 -11.81
N SER A 141 -5.74 -16.92 -11.49
CA SER A 141 -5.28 -18.28 -11.87
C SER A 141 -4.94 -19.19 -10.69
N GLY A 142 -5.27 -18.77 -9.47
CA GLY A 142 -5.04 -19.50 -8.23
C GLY A 142 -4.30 -18.65 -7.20
N GLU A 143 -4.45 -19.03 -5.94
CA GLU A 143 -3.97 -18.24 -4.81
C GLU A 143 -2.56 -18.66 -4.41
N ALA A 144 -1.73 -17.69 -4.08
CA ALA A 144 -0.50 -17.89 -3.33
C ALA A 144 -0.73 -17.54 -1.87
N THR A 145 -0.07 -18.28 -0.97
CA THR A 145 -0.01 -17.98 0.46
C THR A 145 1.42 -18.16 0.92
N ILE A 146 1.97 -17.12 1.55
CA ILE A 146 3.32 -17.07 2.11
C ILE A 146 3.15 -16.73 3.59
N VAL A 147 3.76 -17.53 4.46
CA VAL A 147 3.65 -17.41 5.92
C VAL A 147 5.04 -17.12 6.48
N SER A 148 5.14 -16.24 7.48
CA SER A 148 6.41 -16.01 8.19
C SER A 148 6.88 -17.29 8.86
N GLU A 149 8.20 -17.41 9.09
CA GLU A 149 8.77 -18.56 9.79
C GLU A 149 8.36 -18.56 11.26
N ASP A 150 8.47 -17.39 11.90
CA ASP A 150 8.13 -17.19 13.30
C ASP A 150 6.85 -16.34 13.47
N PRO A 151 6.14 -16.50 14.60
CA PRO A 151 5.03 -15.63 14.98
C PRO A 151 5.55 -14.25 15.39
N ILE A 152 4.73 -13.21 15.16
CA ILE A 152 5.08 -11.79 15.39
C ILE A 152 4.09 -11.08 16.33
N ASN A 153 3.32 -11.86 17.10
CA ASN A 153 2.26 -11.37 17.98
C ASN A 153 2.71 -11.33 19.45
N ASP A 154 3.95 -10.91 19.70
CA ASP A 154 4.58 -10.88 21.02
C ASP A 154 4.44 -9.52 21.76
N GLY A 155 3.72 -8.58 21.15
CA GLY A 155 3.52 -7.24 21.69
C GLY A 155 4.66 -6.25 21.40
N GLU A 156 5.69 -6.65 20.66
CA GLU A 156 6.80 -5.80 20.22
C GLU A 156 6.59 -5.28 18.78
N TRP A 157 7.42 -4.31 18.38
CA TRP A 157 7.37 -3.76 17.03
C TRP A 157 8.15 -4.65 16.05
N HIS A 158 7.47 -5.11 15.01
CA HIS A 158 8.09 -5.83 13.89
C HIS A 158 7.99 -5.01 12.60
N ARG A 159 9.10 -4.94 11.85
CA ARG A 159 9.12 -4.39 10.48
C ARG A 159 8.72 -5.49 9.50
N VAL A 160 7.71 -5.20 8.70
CA VAL A 160 7.17 -6.12 7.69
C VAL A 160 7.43 -5.56 6.31
N THR A 161 8.11 -6.34 5.47
CA THR A 161 8.35 -5.99 4.06
C THR A 161 7.82 -7.10 3.17
N VAL A 162 6.89 -6.74 2.29
CA VAL A 162 6.32 -7.62 1.27
C VAL A 162 6.69 -7.09 -0.10
N THR A 163 7.22 -7.95 -0.95
CA THR A 163 7.47 -7.62 -2.36
C THR A 163 6.80 -8.63 -3.26
N ARG A 164 6.23 -8.15 -4.38
CA ARG A 164 5.62 -9.02 -5.39
C ARG A 164 6.06 -8.59 -6.78
N GLU A 165 6.67 -9.50 -7.52
CA GLU A 165 7.10 -9.33 -8.90
C GLU A 165 6.39 -10.37 -9.77
N GLY A 166 5.42 -9.93 -10.57
CA GLY A 166 4.54 -10.83 -11.31
C GLY A 166 3.86 -11.87 -10.40
N ARG A 167 4.16 -13.15 -10.62
CA ARG A 167 3.60 -14.26 -9.82
C ARG A 167 4.34 -14.51 -8.52
N ARG A 168 5.57 -14.00 -8.36
CA ARG A 168 6.44 -14.33 -7.23
C ARG A 168 6.28 -13.30 -6.12
N GLY A 169 6.00 -13.78 -4.92
CA GLY A 169 5.94 -12.98 -3.71
C GLY A 169 7.11 -13.29 -2.77
N ARG A 170 7.48 -12.33 -1.94
CA ARG A 170 8.42 -12.47 -0.83
C ARG A 170 7.86 -11.76 0.40
N LEU A 171 8.01 -12.41 1.54
CA LEU A 171 7.62 -11.91 2.86
C LEU A 171 8.86 -11.88 3.73
N GLN A 172 9.19 -10.72 4.29
CA GLN A 172 10.33 -10.52 5.17
C GLN A 172 9.87 -9.83 6.45
N VAL A 173 10.36 -10.32 7.58
CA VAL A 173 10.14 -9.75 8.91
C VAL A 173 11.50 -9.35 9.47
N ASP A 174 11.60 -8.16 10.04
CA ASP A 174 12.78 -7.62 10.74
C ASP A 174 14.11 -7.67 9.98
N GLY A 175 14.05 -7.71 8.65
CA GLY A 175 15.24 -7.80 7.80
C GLY A 175 15.89 -9.19 7.75
N GLU A 176 15.22 -10.22 8.28
CA GLU A 176 15.67 -11.63 8.25
C GLU A 176 15.56 -12.25 6.84
N GLU A 177 15.88 -13.54 6.68
CA GLU A 177 15.79 -14.19 5.37
C GLU A 177 14.34 -14.22 4.86
N PRO A 178 14.06 -13.74 3.63
CA PRO A 178 12.69 -13.68 3.13
C PRO A 178 12.11 -15.05 2.78
N VAL A 179 10.89 -15.32 3.23
CA VAL A 179 10.09 -16.47 2.79
C VAL A 179 9.48 -16.15 1.42
N THR A 180 9.54 -17.10 0.48
CA THR A 180 9.06 -16.88 -0.88
C THR A 180 7.97 -17.87 -1.27
N GLY A 181 7.10 -17.44 -2.18
CA GLY A 181 6.04 -18.27 -2.75
C GLY A 181 5.53 -17.67 -4.04
N GLU A 182 4.73 -18.44 -4.78
CA GLU A 182 4.33 -18.06 -6.13
C GLU A 182 2.89 -18.51 -6.42
N SER A 183 2.10 -17.65 -7.07
CA SER A 183 0.75 -18.02 -7.51
C SER A 183 0.83 -18.95 -8.73
N PRO A 184 -0.03 -19.98 -8.83
CA PRO A 184 -0.06 -20.87 -9.98
C PRO A 184 -0.64 -20.18 -11.23
N GLY A 185 -0.43 -20.80 -12.39
CA GLY A 185 -0.96 -20.33 -13.68
C GLY A 185 -0.11 -19.23 -14.33
N ALA A 186 -0.72 -18.48 -15.25
CA ALA A 186 -0.01 -17.52 -16.10
C ALA A 186 -0.30 -16.05 -15.77
N ASN A 187 -1.30 -15.77 -14.92
CA ASN A 187 -1.67 -14.38 -14.63
C ASN A 187 -0.64 -13.74 -13.70
N VAL A 188 -0.23 -12.51 -14.00
CA VAL A 188 0.83 -11.76 -13.30
C VAL A 188 0.33 -10.47 -12.65
N MET A 189 -0.92 -10.08 -12.93
CA MET A 189 -1.54 -8.86 -12.41
C MET A 189 -2.86 -9.19 -11.72
N ALA A 190 -3.13 -8.49 -10.62
CA ALA A 190 -4.42 -8.51 -9.95
C ALA A 190 -5.29 -7.35 -10.47
N ASN A 191 -6.54 -7.62 -10.83
CA ASN A 191 -7.53 -6.59 -11.15
C ASN A 191 -8.32 -6.22 -9.89
N THR A 192 -7.63 -5.56 -8.96
CA THR A 192 -8.21 -5.08 -7.71
C THR A 192 -8.93 -3.74 -7.93
N GLN A 193 -10.07 -3.59 -7.28
CA GLN A 193 -10.90 -2.38 -7.31
C GLN A 193 -11.24 -1.97 -5.88
N GLY A 194 -11.84 -0.79 -5.69
CA GLY A 194 -12.27 -0.35 -4.35
C GLY A 194 -11.13 0.20 -3.49
N SER A 195 -11.37 0.25 -2.18
CA SER A 195 -10.45 0.85 -1.20
C SER A 195 -9.31 -0.10 -0.82
N VAL A 196 -8.26 0.44 -0.20
CA VAL A 196 -7.27 -0.34 0.56
C VAL A 196 -7.67 -0.29 2.03
N TYR A 197 -8.07 -1.42 2.59
CA TYR A 197 -8.46 -1.53 3.99
C TYR A 197 -7.24 -1.83 4.86
N VAL A 198 -7.12 -1.17 6.00
CA VAL A 198 -6.05 -1.37 6.99
C VAL A 198 -6.66 -1.61 8.36
N GLY A 199 -6.13 -2.59 9.09
CA GLY A 199 -6.53 -2.95 10.46
C GLY A 199 -7.82 -3.78 10.57
N GLY A 200 -8.71 -3.69 9.59
CA GLY A 200 -10.00 -4.39 9.57
C GLY A 200 -10.84 -3.98 8.36
N ALA A 201 -12.15 -4.22 8.41
CA ALA A 201 -13.11 -3.79 7.38
C ALA A 201 -14.55 -3.82 7.92
N PRO A 202 -15.53 -3.14 7.28
CA PRO A 202 -16.91 -3.14 7.77
C PRO A 202 -17.59 -4.52 7.77
N ASP A 203 -17.38 -5.32 6.72
CA ASP A 203 -17.78 -6.74 6.68
C ASP A 203 -16.62 -7.59 6.17
N LEU A 204 -15.79 -8.06 7.10
CA LEU A 204 -14.59 -8.86 6.82
C LEU A 204 -14.91 -10.19 6.15
N ARG A 205 -16.00 -10.86 6.54
CA ARG A 205 -16.33 -12.17 5.98
C ARG A 205 -16.75 -12.04 4.53
N ALA A 206 -17.57 -11.05 4.21
CA ALA A 206 -17.95 -10.76 2.83
C ALA A 206 -16.74 -10.29 2.01
N LEU A 207 -15.97 -9.32 2.52
CA LEU A 207 -14.83 -8.73 1.82
C LEU A 207 -13.72 -9.75 1.51
N THR A 208 -13.41 -10.60 2.48
CA THR A 208 -12.27 -11.54 2.38
C THR A 208 -12.71 -12.95 1.99
N ALA A 209 -13.97 -13.14 1.59
CA ALA A 209 -14.58 -14.45 1.33
C ALA A 209 -14.33 -15.46 2.48
N GLY A 210 -14.43 -14.97 3.72
CA GLY A 210 -14.27 -15.75 4.95
C GLY A 210 -12.82 -16.05 5.36
N LYS A 211 -11.80 -15.50 4.68
CA LYS A 211 -10.39 -15.71 5.06
C LYS A 211 -10.04 -15.11 6.42
N PHE A 212 -10.67 -13.98 6.74
CA PHE A 212 -10.56 -13.31 8.02
C PHE A 212 -11.95 -13.05 8.57
N SER A 213 -12.06 -13.15 9.90
CA SER A 213 -13.32 -12.87 10.61
C SER A 213 -13.19 -11.75 11.65
N SER A 214 -11.97 -11.28 11.89
CA SER A 214 -11.62 -10.16 12.75
C SER A 214 -10.54 -9.29 12.08
N GLY A 215 -10.46 -8.04 12.52
CA GLY A 215 -9.31 -7.16 12.25
C GLY A 215 -8.20 -7.41 13.27
N VAL A 216 -7.01 -6.86 13.03
CA VAL A 216 -5.94 -6.85 14.04
C VAL A 216 -6.28 -5.87 15.16
N THR A 217 -5.93 -6.24 16.39
CA THR A 217 -5.89 -5.31 17.52
C THR A 217 -4.45 -4.97 17.82
N GLY A 218 -4.08 -3.71 17.68
CA GLY A 218 -2.68 -3.29 17.80
C GLY A 218 -2.40 -1.97 17.10
N CYS A 219 -1.14 -1.80 16.73
CA CYS A 219 -0.60 -0.56 16.24
C CYS A 219 0.08 -0.76 14.90
N VAL A 220 -0.26 0.07 13.92
CA VAL A 220 0.40 0.10 12.61
C VAL A 220 1.04 1.47 12.42
N ARG A 221 2.27 1.51 11.93
CA ARG A 221 2.91 2.76 11.50
C ARG A 221 3.74 2.58 10.25
N GLY A 222 4.05 3.71 9.60
CA GLY A 222 5.00 3.73 8.48
C GLY A 222 4.52 2.94 7.26
N LEU A 223 3.21 2.87 7.01
CA LEU A 223 2.69 2.17 5.85
C LEU A 223 3.20 2.81 4.55
N VAL A 224 3.94 2.06 3.76
CA VAL A 224 4.39 2.42 2.42
C VAL A 224 3.75 1.48 1.42
N LEU A 225 3.21 2.05 0.35
CA LEU A 225 2.71 1.34 -0.83
C LEU A 225 3.44 1.91 -2.06
N ALA A 226 4.44 1.21 -2.57
CA ALA A 226 5.33 1.76 -3.60
C ALA A 226 5.50 0.81 -4.79
N PRO A 227 5.36 1.28 -6.04
CA PRO A 227 5.83 0.55 -7.21
C PRO A 227 7.37 0.63 -7.30
N SER A 228 7.95 -0.27 -8.09
CA SER A 228 9.38 -0.27 -8.39
C SER A 228 9.89 1.09 -8.86
N GLY A 229 11.01 1.53 -8.29
CA GLY A 229 11.68 2.78 -8.67
C GLY A 229 11.00 4.05 -8.16
N ALA A 230 9.86 3.95 -7.45
CA ALA A 230 9.32 5.07 -6.68
C ALA A 230 10.08 5.23 -5.36
N LEU A 231 10.24 6.47 -4.92
CA LEU A 231 10.70 6.74 -3.58
C LEU A 231 9.62 6.26 -2.59
N PRO A 232 10.00 5.49 -1.55
CA PRO A 232 9.06 5.05 -0.53
C PRO A 232 8.60 6.25 0.30
N HIS A 233 7.29 6.53 0.26
CA HIS A 233 6.67 7.60 1.06
C HIS A 233 5.60 7.01 1.98
N PRO A 234 5.72 7.19 3.31
CA PRO A 234 4.70 6.76 4.25
C PRO A 234 3.35 7.43 3.98
N ILE A 235 2.28 6.65 4.05
CA ILE A 235 0.92 7.11 3.85
C ILE A 235 0.41 7.77 5.14
N ASP A 236 -0.15 8.97 5.02
CA ASP A 236 -0.90 9.61 6.11
C ASP A 236 -2.18 8.79 6.39
N LEU A 237 -2.14 8.01 7.46
CA LEU A 237 -3.24 7.16 7.92
C LEU A 237 -4.37 7.98 8.59
N ARG A 238 -4.11 9.23 8.99
CA ARG A 238 -5.10 10.07 9.68
C ARG A 238 -5.96 10.88 8.73
N HIS A 239 -5.35 11.51 7.72
CA HIS A 239 -6.04 12.38 6.78
C HIS A 239 -6.19 11.77 5.38
N GLY A 240 -5.44 10.71 5.07
CA GLY A 240 -5.52 10.00 3.79
C GLY A 240 -6.69 9.03 3.68
N ALA A 241 -7.38 8.72 4.78
CA ALA A 241 -8.51 7.80 4.78
C ALA A 241 -9.77 8.45 4.17
N VAL A 242 -10.43 7.72 3.27
CA VAL A 242 -11.71 8.10 2.64
C VAL A 242 -12.91 7.51 3.38
N GLY A 243 -12.66 6.65 4.37
CA GLY A 243 -13.66 6.08 5.26
C GLY A 243 -13.00 5.26 6.35
N GLY A 244 -13.80 4.74 7.27
CA GLY A 244 -13.30 3.98 8.42
C GLY A 244 -13.89 4.46 9.74
N SER A 245 -13.46 3.80 10.79
CA SER A 245 -13.69 4.25 12.17
C SER A 245 -12.56 5.18 12.61
N PRO A 246 -12.81 6.13 13.54
CA PRO A 246 -11.74 6.90 14.15
C PRO A 246 -10.70 5.98 14.79
N ALA A 247 -9.47 6.02 14.28
CA ALA A 247 -8.32 5.34 14.86
C ALA A 247 -7.41 6.40 15.49
N PRO A 248 -7.19 6.39 16.82
CA PRO A 248 -6.23 7.29 17.44
C PRO A 248 -4.80 6.95 16.97
N PRO A 249 -3.85 7.88 17.08
CA PRO A 249 -2.44 7.56 16.84
C PRO A 249 -1.96 6.51 17.84
N CYS A 250 -0.93 5.77 17.47
CA CYS A 250 -0.30 4.84 18.39
C CYS A 250 0.30 5.56 19.59
N PRO A 251 0.06 5.07 20.83
CA PRO A 251 0.77 5.59 21.98
C PRO A 251 2.26 5.23 21.85
N SER A 252 3.09 6.25 22.09
CA SER A 252 4.55 6.15 22.25
C SER A 252 4.92 5.14 23.33
#